data_AF-A0A5B9E4N6-F1
#
_entry.id   AF-A0A5B9E4N6-F1
#
_cell.length_a   1.000
_cell.length_b   1.000
_cell.length_c   1.000
_cell.angle_alpha   90.00
_cell.angle_beta   90.00
_cell.angle_gamma   90.00
#
_symmetry.space_group_name_H-M   'P 1'
#
loop_
_entity.id
_entity.type
_entity.pdbx_description
1 polymer ?
#
loop_
_entity_poly.entity_id
_entity_poly.type
_entity_poly.pdbx_seq_one_letter_code
_entity_poly.pdbx_strand_id
1 'polypeptide(L)'
;MRHVVHDKYFLKDLLREIDLYDRKIEHLRHHAQFESEPERERALRTATTRRDNLTVTARKLMAEGIVYDPMGLPTSMMTPEQFAERQQHIQQEHNPAAAAPHEVHVMPAPSSESSGEDSTEPQTPFGEAIERLQQQAKHAGMPQVNWKEELLDYKRKRNKIPA
;
A
#
# COMPACT_ATOMS: atom_id res chain seq x y z
N MET A 1 11.30 -31.62 7.77
CA MET A 1 11.31 -30.33 7.05
C MET A 1 9.92 -30.11 6.50
N ARG A 2 9.23 -29.00 6.84
CA ARG A 2 7.94 -28.70 6.22
C ARG A 2 8.20 -28.34 4.77
N HIS A 3 7.79 -29.18 3.82
CA HIS A 3 7.73 -28.77 2.42
C HIS A 3 6.67 -27.69 2.34
N VAL A 4 7.11 -26.43 2.37
CA VAL A 4 6.25 -25.32 1.95
C VAL A 4 5.99 -25.60 0.48
N VAL A 5 4.76 -25.97 0.14
CA VAL A 5 4.37 -26.10 -1.27
C VAL A 5 4.42 -24.69 -1.80
N HIS A 6 5.43 -24.39 -2.62
CA HIS A 6 5.58 -23.09 -3.24
C HIS A 6 4.53 -23.01 -4.35
N ASP A 7 3.35 -22.53 -4.00
CA ASP A 7 2.22 -22.41 -4.90
C ASP A 7 2.41 -21.20 -5.84
N LYS A 8 1.67 -21.15 -6.94
CA LYS A 8 1.61 -20.02 -7.89
C LYS A 8 1.39 -18.69 -7.18
N TYR A 9 0.59 -18.68 -6.12
CA TYR A 9 0.34 -17.48 -5.31
C TYR A 9 1.58 -17.00 -4.55
N PHE A 10 2.43 -17.92 -4.09
CA PHE A 10 3.68 -17.56 -3.41
C PHE A 10 4.63 -16.82 -4.36
N LEU A 11 4.78 -17.32 -5.59
CA LEU A 11 5.59 -16.64 -6.60
C LEU A 11 5.01 -15.26 -6.95
N LYS A 12 3.68 -15.15 -7.06
CA LYS A 12 3.00 -13.87 -7.31
C LYS A 12 3.26 -12.86 -6.20
N ASP A 13 3.13 -13.26 -4.94
CA ASP A 13 3.35 -12.39 -3.79
C ASP A 13 4.81 -11.95 -3.71
N LEU A 14 5.73 -12.86 -4.01
CA LEU A 14 7.16 -12.59 -4.02
C LEU A 14 7.52 -11.58 -5.14
N LEU A 15 6.94 -11.72 -6.33
CA LEU A 15 7.14 -10.74 -7.42
C LEU A 15 6.57 -9.37 -7.07
N ARG A 16 5.41 -9.32 -6.42
CA ARG A 16 4.83 -8.08 -5.91
C ARG A 16 5.70 -7.42 -4.85
N GLU A 17 6.31 -8.22 -3.97
CA GLU A 17 7.22 -7.70 -2.95
C GLU A 17 8.49 -7.10 -3.58
N ILE A 18 9.06 -7.76 -4.60
CA ILE A 18 10.20 -7.22 -5.35
C ILE A 18 9.83 -5.88 -6.00
N ASP A 19 8.67 -5.78 -6.64
CA ASP A 19 8.21 -4.53 -7.28
C ASP A 19 8.06 -3.39 -6.25
N LEU A 20 7.59 -3.71 -5.04
CA LEU A 20 7.51 -2.74 -3.94
C LEU A 20 8.90 -2.25 -3.52
N TYR A 21 9.89 -3.13 -3.44
CA TYR A 21 11.27 -2.73 -3.16
C TYR A 21 11.89 -1.92 -4.30
N ASP A 22 11.58 -2.23 -5.56
CA ASP A 22 12.03 -1.43 -6.71
C ASP A 22 11.51 0.00 -6.62
N ARG A 23 10.19 0.19 -6.39
CA ARG A 23 9.60 1.52 -6.18
C ARG A 23 10.18 2.23 -4.96
N LYS A 24 10.44 1.48 -3.88
CA LYS A 24 11.06 2.02 -2.67
C LYS A 24 12.49 2.50 -2.95
N ILE A 25 13.30 1.74 -3.68
CA ILE A 25 14.67 2.14 -4.04
C ILE A 25 14.63 3.43 -4.86
N GLU A 26 13.71 3.51 -5.83
CA GLU A 26 13.55 4.71 -6.65
C GLU A 26 13.12 5.92 -5.81
N HIS A 27 12.17 5.73 -4.90
CA HIS A 27 11.77 6.77 -3.96
C HIS A 27 12.92 7.23 -3.06
N LEU A 28 13.71 6.30 -2.53
CA LEU A 28 14.88 6.62 -1.70
C LEU A 28 15.98 7.36 -2.48
N ARG A 29 16.03 7.21 -3.81
CA ARG A 29 16.98 7.92 -4.70
C ARG A 29 16.53 9.33 -5.03
N HIS A 30 15.25 9.52 -5.36
CA HIS A 30 14.78 10.75 -5.99
C HIS A 30 13.94 11.66 -5.08
N HIS A 31 13.27 11.09 -4.07
CA HIS A 31 12.22 11.79 -3.34
C HIS A 31 12.45 11.86 -1.83
N ALA A 32 13.15 10.87 -1.27
CA ALA A 32 13.39 10.82 0.17
C ALA A 32 14.41 11.87 0.61
N GLN A 33 14.04 12.65 1.62
CA GLN A 33 14.93 13.55 2.32
C GLN A 33 15.59 12.80 3.48
N PHE A 34 16.90 12.95 3.62
CA PHE A 34 17.68 12.35 4.70
C PHE A 34 18.42 13.45 5.43
N GLU A 35 18.66 13.25 6.73
CA GLU A 35 19.47 14.16 7.53
C GLU A 35 20.94 14.10 7.10
N SER A 36 21.37 12.96 6.54
CA SER A 36 22.73 12.78 6.04
C SER A 36 22.84 11.77 4.87
N GLU A 37 23.81 12.00 3.99
CA GLU A 37 24.20 11.07 2.91
C GLU A 37 24.42 9.60 3.36
N PRO A 38 25.16 9.32 4.47
CA PRO A 38 25.37 7.95 4.91
C PRO A 38 24.09 7.24 5.35
N GLU A 39 23.07 7.96 5.81
CA GLU A 39 21.77 7.38 6.11
C GLU A 39 21.00 6.99 4.85
N ARG A 40 21.06 7.82 3.80
CA ARG A 40 20.53 7.46 2.48
C ARG A 40 21.17 6.19 1.96
N GLU A 41 22.50 6.11 2.02
CA GLU A 41 23.24 4.95 1.54
C GLU A 41 22.90 3.68 2.32
N ARG A 42 22.78 3.76 3.65
CA ARG A 42 22.35 2.62 4.49
C ARG A 42 20.93 2.17 4.15
N ALA A 43 20.01 3.10 3.96
CA ALA A 43 18.63 2.79 3.59
C ALA A 43 18.57 2.12 2.21
N LEU A 44 19.30 2.67 1.22
CA LEU A 44 19.41 2.11 -0.13
C LEU A 44 20.03 0.72 -0.11
N ARG A 45 21.13 0.52 0.62
CA ARG A 45 21.79 -0.78 0.74
C ARG A 45 20.85 -1.81 1.35
N THR A 46 20.14 -1.45 2.41
CA THR A 46 19.18 -2.35 3.07
C THR A 46 18.03 -2.75 2.13
N ALA A 47 17.46 -1.79 1.40
CA ALA A 47 16.39 -2.07 0.43
C ALA A 47 16.89 -2.94 -0.72
N THR A 48 18.09 -2.66 -1.24
CA THR A 48 18.73 -3.41 -2.32
C THR A 48 19.02 -4.85 -1.92
N THR A 49 19.64 -5.08 -0.75
CA THR A 49 19.93 -6.44 -0.26
C THR A 49 18.65 -7.26 -0.08
N ARG A 50 17.57 -6.67 0.42
CA ARG A 50 16.28 -7.38 0.55
C ARG A 50 15.70 -7.75 -0.81
N ARG A 51 15.69 -6.81 -1.75
CA ARG A 51 15.27 -7.07 -3.13
C ARG A 51 16.07 -8.22 -3.72
N ASP A 52 17.40 -8.20 -3.62
CA ASP A 52 18.27 -9.21 -4.22
C ASP A 52 18.00 -10.62 -3.65
N ASN A 53 17.78 -10.74 -2.34
CA ASN A 53 17.42 -12.00 -1.69
C ASN A 53 16.09 -12.57 -2.20
N LEU A 54 15.09 -11.69 -2.41
CA LEU A 54 13.81 -12.08 -2.97
C LEU A 54 13.99 -12.50 -4.44
N THR A 55 14.69 -11.72 -5.25
CA THR A 55 14.95 -12.02 -6.66
C THR A 55 15.64 -13.37 -6.86
N VAL A 56 16.59 -13.74 -6.00
CA VAL A 56 17.22 -15.07 -6.05
C VAL A 56 16.20 -16.17 -5.82
N THR A 57 15.30 -16.00 -4.85
CA THR A 57 14.22 -16.96 -4.58
C THR A 57 13.24 -17.02 -5.74
N ALA A 58 12.82 -15.88 -6.28
CA ALA A 58 11.93 -15.79 -7.45
C ALA A 58 12.48 -16.57 -8.64
N ARG A 59 13.76 -16.35 -8.96
CA ARG A 59 14.44 -17.01 -10.09
C ARG A 59 14.50 -18.52 -9.93
N LYS A 60 14.73 -19.01 -8.70
CA LYS A 60 14.69 -20.46 -8.42
C LYS A 60 13.31 -21.04 -8.70
N LEU A 61 12.26 -20.39 -8.21
CA LEU A 61 10.87 -20.83 -8.41
C LEU A 61 10.41 -20.77 -9.87
N MET A 62 10.86 -19.76 -10.62
CA MET A 62 10.63 -19.71 -12.07
C MET A 62 11.36 -20.84 -12.80
N ALA A 63 12.61 -21.15 -12.40
CA ALA A 63 13.38 -22.25 -12.97
C ALA A 63 12.79 -23.64 -12.61
N GLU A 64 12.11 -23.75 -11.47
CA GLU A 64 11.31 -24.92 -11.08
C GLU A 64 10.03 -25.09 -11.93
N GLY A 65 9.72 -24.14 -12.81
CA GLY A 65 8.61 -24.23 -13.76
C GLY A 65 7.26 -23.78 -13.19
N ILE A 66 7.26 -23.04 -12.07
CA ILE A 66 6.03 -22.48 -11.52
C ILE A 66 5.47 -21.44 -12.50
N VAL A 67 4.22 -21.62 -12.93
CA VAL A 67 3.55 -20.73 -13.88
C VAL A 67 3.38 -19.33 -13.29
N TYR A 68 3.90 -18.33 -13.97
CA TYR A 68 3.75 -16.92 -13.62
C TYR A 68 3.25 -16.10 -14.81
N ASP A 69 2.67 -14.94 -14.50
CA ASP A 69 2.25 -13.97 -15.49
C ASP A 69 3.46 -13.08 -15.88
N PRO A 70 3.88 -13.05 -17.16
CA PRO A 70 4.98 -12.20 -17.60
C PRO A 70 4.69 -10.71 -17.39
N MET A 71 3.43 -10.28 -17.46
CA MET A 71 3.04 -8.90 -17.17
C MET A 71 3.09 -8.57 -15.69
N GLY A 72 3.27 -9.55 -14.80
CA GLY A 72 3.46 -9.40 -13.36
C GLY A 72 4.92 -9.28 -12.90
N LEU A 73 5.90 -9.33 -13.82
CA LEU A 73 7.32 -9.24 -13.47
C LEU A 73 7.71 -7.87 -12.88
N PRO A 74 8.54 -7.79 -11.84
CA PRO A 74 8.99 -6.51 -11.31
C PRO A 74 9.91 -5.79 -12.30
N THR A 75 9.98 -4.45 -12.19
CA THR A 75 10.75 -3.60 -13.12
C THR A 75 12.21 -4.05 -13.24
N SER A 76 12.85 -4.49 -12.15
CA SER A 76 14.23 -4.99 -12.14
C SER A 76 14.45 -6.33 -12.85
N MET A 77 13.39 -7.06 -13.18
CA MET A 77 13.45 -8.37 -13.85
C MET A 77 12.87 -8.35 -15.27
N MET A 78 12.25 -7.24 -15.69
CA MET A 78 11.68 -7.08 -17.01
C MET A 78 12.75 -6.73 -18.06
N THR A 79 12.55 -7.21 -19.28
CA THR A 79 13.25 -6.67 -20.46
C THR A 79 12.66 -5.31 -20.84
N PRO A 80 13.41 -4.43 -21.53
CA PRO A 80 12.88 -3.13 -21.98
C PRO A 80 11.62 -3.27 -22.85
N GLU A 81 11.51 -4.35 -23.62
CA GLU A 81 10.32 -4.67 -24.42
C GLU A 81 9.10 -4.95 -23.53
N GLN A 82 9.26 -5.81 -22.52
CA GLN A 82 8.19 -6.13 -21.56
C GLN A 82 7.75 -4.92 -20.74
N PHE A 83 8.69 -4.04 -20.40
CA PHE A 83 8.38 -2.79 -19.71
C PHE A 83 7.54 -1.87 -20.59
N ALA A 84 7.89 -1.72 -21.87
CA ALA A 84 7.12 -0.91 -22.82
C ALA A 84 5.70 -1.46 -23.01
N GLU A 85 5.55 -2.77 -23.16
CA GLU A 85 4.24 -3.45 -23.29
C GLU A 85 3.35 -3.21 -22.06
N ARG A 86 3.90 -3.37 -20.85
CA ARG A 86 3.17 -3.08 -19.60
C ARG A 86 2.70 -1.63 -19.55
N GLN A 87 3.57 -0.68 -19.90
CA GLN A 87 3.22 0.75 -19.90
C GLN A 87 2.10 1.06 -20.88
N GLN A 88 2.08 0.41 -22.06
CA GLN A 88 0.99 0.55 -23.03
C GLN A 88 -0.32 -0.06 -22.52
N HIS A 89 -0.28 -1.22 -21.86
CA HIS A 89 -1.47 -1.85 -21.28
C HIS A 89 -2.10 -0.98 -20.19
N ILE A 90 -1.29 -0.40 -19.29
CA ILE A 90 -1.80 0.49 -18.24
C ILE A 90 -2.45 1.75 -18.83
N GLN A 91 -1.90 2.30 -19.92
CA GLN A 91 -2.45 3.47 -20.62
C GLN A 91 -3.76 3.14 -21.37
N GLN A 92 -3.93 1.94 -21.89
CA GLN A 92 -5.16 1.53 -22.57
C GLN A 92 -6.33 1.34 -21.59
N GLU A 93 -6.09 0.76 -20.40
CA GLU A 93 -7.16 0.59 -19.40
C GLU A 93 -7.62 1.92 -18.76
N HIS A 94 -6.77 2.96 -18.76
CA HIS A 94 -7.08 4.27 -18.16
C HIS A 94 -7.51 5.33 -19.18
N ASN A 95 -8.00 4.93 -20.36
CA ASN A 95 -8.60 5.88 -21.30
C ASN A 95 -10.12 6.03 -21.05
N PRO A 96 -10.59 7.06 -20.33
CA PRO A 96 -12.03 7.32 -20.18
C PRO A 96 -12.70 7.81 -21.48
N ALA A 97 -11.96 8.00 -22.58
CA ALA A 97 -12.46 8.66 -23.79
C ALA A 97 -13.38 7.83 -24.70
N ALA A 98 -13.76 6.61 -24.32
CA ALA A 98 -14.65 5.75 -25.12
C ALA A 98 -16.06 5.55 -24.50
N ALA A 99 -16.38 6.21 -23.39
CA ALA A 99 -17.75 6.26 -22.86
C ALA A 99 -18.45 7.54 -23.36
N ALA A 100 -19.47 7.35 -24.18
CA ALA A 100 -20.29 8.37 -24.82
C ALA A 100 -20.75 9.51 -23.88
N PRO A 101 -20.86 10.76 -24.39
CA PRO A 101 -21.31 11.90 -23.61
C PRO A 101 -22.80 11.74 -23.28
N HIS A 102 -23.13 11.30 -22.06
CA HIS A 102 -24.44 11.57 -21.51
C HIS A 102 -24.45 13.01 -21.01
N GLU A 103 -25.20 13.85 -21.73
CA GLU A 103 -25.48 15.24 -21.40
C GLU A 103 -25.95 15.36 -19.94
N VAL A 104 -25.06 15.82 -19.07
CA VAL A 104 -25.47 16.33 -17.76
C VAL A 104 -25.95 17.75 -17.99
N HIS A 105 -27.27 17.89 -18.07
CA HIS A 105 -27.97 19.17 -18.14
C HIS A 105 -27.55 20.04 -16.95
N VAL A 106 -26.72 21.06 -17.24
CA VAL A 106 -26.29 22.08 -16.28
C VAL A 106 -27.48 22.98 -15.99
N MET A 107 -28.10 22.83 -14.82
CA MET A 107 -28.98 23.87 -14.28
C MET A 107 -28.14 24.96 -13.60
N PRO A 108 -28.43 26.25 -13.84
CA PRO A 108 -27.73 27.35 -13.19
C PRO A 108 -28.19 27.51 -11.74
N ALA A 109 -27.24 27.86 -10.88
CA ALA A 109 -27.47 28.23 -9.49
C ALA A 109 -28.33 29.50 -9.36
N PRO A 110 -29.28 29.56 -8.40
CA PRO A 110 -29.66 30.82 -7.82
C PRO A 110 -28.73 31.15 -6.65
N SER A 111 -28.08 32.30 -6.77
CA SER A 111 -27.44 33.02 -5.68
C SER A 111 -28.36 33.12 -4.46
N SER A 112 -27.82 32.83 -3.27
CA SER A 112 -28.31 33.40 -2.02
C SER A 112 -27.18 33.37 -1.00
N GLU A 113 -26.66 34.55 -0.72
CA GLU A 113 -25.88 34.89 0.45
C GLU A 113 -26.69 34.58 1.72
N SER A 114 -26.10 33.87 2.69
CA SER A 114 -26.46 34.04 4.09
C SER A 114 -25.36 33.48 4.97
N SER A 115 -24.79 34.39 5.74
CA SER A 115 -23.87 34.21 6.86
C SER A 115 -24.33 33.14 7.85
N GLY A 116 -23.37 32.49 8.52
CA GLY A 116 -23.63 31.67 9.70
C GLY A 116 -22.55 30.61 9.89
N GLU A 117 -21.59 30.92 10.75
CA GLU A 117 -20.64 29.96 11.29
C GLU A 117 -21.41 28.88 12.07
N ASP A 118 -21.38 27.62 11.62
CA ASP A 118 -21.57 26.48 12.50
C ASP A 118 -20.82 25.26 11.94
N SER A 119 -19.91 24.71 12.73
CA SER A 119 -19.05 23.59 12.37
C SER A 119 -19.84 22.29 12.51
N THR A 120 -20.58 21.92 11.48
CA THR A 120 -21.11 20.55 11.34
C THR A 120 -20.30 19.79 10.30
N GLU A 121 -19.44 18.88 10.76
CA GLU A 121 -18.82 17.87 9.91
C GLU A 121 -19.92 17.13 9.11
N PRO A 122 -19.71 16.82 7.82
CA PRO A 122 -20.66 16.01 7.07
C PRO A 122 -20.73 14.63 7.74
N GLN A 123 -21.85 14.34 8.42
CA GLN A 123 -22.13 13.04 9.01
C GLN A 123 -22.17 12.00 7.89
N THR A 124 -21.04 11.35 7.67
CA THR A 124 -20.98 10.17 6.83
C THR A 124 -21.78 9.06 7.53
N PRO A 125 -22.51 8.20 6.79
CA PRO A 125 -23.27 7.09 7.38
C PRO A 125 -22.38 6.15 8.22
N PHE A 126 -21.07 6.15 7.91
CA PHE A 126 -20.05 5.45 8.69
C PHE A 126 -19.80 6.08 10.06
N GLY A 127 -19.77 7.41 10.16
CA GLY A 127 -19.62 8.12 11.44
C GLY A 127 -20.75 7.82 12.42
N GLU A 128 -22.00 7.81 11.94
CA GLU A 128 -23.17 7.50 12.76
C GLU A 128 -23.16 6.03 13.25
N ALA A 129 -22.68 5.10 12.42
CA ALA A 129 -22.51 3.70 12.79
C ALA A 129 -21.42 3.51 13.87
N ILE A 130 -20.33 4.27 13.81
CA ILE A 130 -19.28 4.27 14.84
C ILE A 130 -19.82 4.81 16.17
N GLU A 131 -20.57 5.91 16.16
CA GLU A 131 -21.13 6.47 17.39
C GLU A 131 -22.12 5.52 18.07
N ARG A 132 -22.99 4.85 17.30
CA ARG A 132 -23.90 3.84 17.84
C ARG A 132 -23.15 2.67 18.48
N LEU A 133 -22.10 2.18 17.82
CA LEU A 133 -21.28 1.09 18.36
C LEU A 133 -20.55 1.52 19.65
N GLN A 134 -20.06 2.76 19.69
CA GLN A 134 -19.37 3.29 20.86
C GLN A 134 -20.34 3.51 22.04
N GLN A 135 -21.57 3.96 21.78
CA GLN A 135 -22.62 4.05 22.80
C GLN A 135 -23.03 2.67 23.32
N GLN A 136 -23.18 1.68 22.44
CA GLN A 136 -23.51 0.30 22.83
C GLN A 136 -22.42 -0.32 23.71
N ALA A 137 -21.13 -0.06 23.41
CA ALA A 137 -20.01 -0.52 24.23
C ALA A 137 -19.99 0.11 25.64
N LYS A 138 -20.39 1.39 25.76
CA LYS A 138 -20.52 2.08 27.07
C LYS A 138 -21.62 1.47 27.92
N HIS A 139 -22.77 1.13 27.33
CA HIS A 139 -23.88 0.49 28.05
C HIS A 139 -23.60 -0.97 28.42
N ALA A 140 -22.75 -1.67 27.65
CA ALA A 140 -22.35 -3.04 27.91
C ALA A 140 -21.25 -3.18 28.99
N GLY A 141 -20.81 -2.08 29.62
CA GLY A 141 -19.77 -2.11 30.66
C GLY A 141 -18.41 -2.59 30.14
N MET A 142 -18.17 -2.54 28.82
CA MET A 142 -16.90 -2.99 28.25
C MET A 142 -15.82 -1.96 28.55
N PRO A 143 -14.64 -2.38 29.04
CA PRO A 143 -13.54 -1.46 29.29
C PRO A 143 -13.13 -0.80 27.96
N GLN A 144 -13.08 0.53 27.95
CA GLN A 144 -12.48 1.28 26.85
C GLN A 144 -11.02 0.85 26.77
N VAL A 145 -10.68 0.04 25.76
CA VAL A 145 -9.30 -0.40 25.56
C VAL A 145 -8.52 0.83 25.11
N ASN A 146 -7.76 1.41 26.05
CA ASN A 146 -6.87 2.52 25.76
C ASN A 146 -5.64 1.97 25.04
N TRP A 147 -5.77 1.81 23.73
CA TRP A 147 -4.73 1.30 22.84
C TRP A 147 -3.39 2.05 22.99
N LYS A 148 -3.40 3.30 23.46
CA LYS A 148 -2.19 4.07 23.75
C LYS A 148 -1.41 3.47 24.94
N GLU A 149 -2.10 3.02 25.99
CA GLU A 149 -1.49 2.37 27.15
C GLU A 149 -1.00 0.97 26.82
N GLU A 150 -1.76 0.17 26.06
CA GLU A 150 -1.30 -1.14 25.57
C GLU A 150 -0.04 -1.03 24.70
N LEU A 151 0.03 0.00 23.84
CA LEU A 151 1.22 0.26 23.02
C LEU A 151 2.43 0.65 23.87
N LEU A 152 2.23 1.42 24.94
CA LEU A 152 3.30 1.78 25.88
C LEU A 152 3.80 0.56 26.64
N ASP A 153 2.90 -0.31 27.09
CA ASP A 153 3.26 -1.54 27.79
C ASP A 153 3.94 -2.55 26.86
N TYR A 154 3.50 -2.67 25.61
CA TYR A 154 4.19 -3.46 24.59
C TYR A 154 5.62 -2.96 24.35
N LYS A 155 5.82 -1.63 24.22
CA LYS A 155 7.15 -1.03 24.08
C LYS A 155 8.03 -1.28 25.30
N ARG A 156 7.50 -1.13 26.52
CA ARG A 156 8.22 -1.43 27.76
C ARG A 156 8.63 -2.90 27.85
N LYS A 157 7.74 -3.82 27.47
CA LYS A 157 7.97 -5.27 27.52
C LYS A 157 9.05 -5.70 26.52
N ARG A 158 9.09 -5.07 25.34
CA ARG A 158 10.12 -5.30 24.33
C ARG A 158 11.52 -4.81 24.76
N ASN A 159 11.60 -3.72 25.51
CA ASN A 159 12.88 -3.18 25.99
C ASN A 159 13.39 -3.88 27.26
N LYS A 160 12.62 -4.81 27.84
CA LYS A 160 12.94 -5.56 29.06
C LYS A 160 13.47 -6.98 28.80
N ILE A 161 14.01 -7.24 27.61
CA ILE A 161 14.75 -8.49 27.36
C ILE A 161 16.16 -8.28 27.95
N PRO A 162 16.55 -8.97 29.04
CA PRO A 162 17.93 -8.95 29.50
C PRO A 162 18.82 -9.60 28.43
N ALA A 163 19.98 -8.98 28.19
CA ALA A 163 21.03 -9.48 27.32
C ALA A 163 21.61 -10.82 27.82
#